data_AF-A0A432GRC1-F1
#
_entry.id   AF-A0A432GRC1-F1
#
_cell.length_a   1.000
_cell.length_b   1.000
_cell.length_c   1.000
_cell.angle_alpha   90.00
_cell.angle_beta   90.00
_cell.angle_gamma   90.00
#
_symmetry.space_group_name_H-M   'P 1'
#
loop_
_entity.id
_entity.type
_entity.pdbx_description
1 polymer ?
#
loop_
_entity_poly.entity_id
_entity_poly.type
_entity_poly.pdbx_seq_one_letter_code
_entity_poly.pdbx_strand_id
1 'polypeptide(L)'
;MTPVSETSINVSLLWDAKRYKPEHGGKKLFCSMLNEFPELQDRLKNADVLDESVAKGPLYQKTLGVANGKILLIGDAAGFFDPITGEGIGIAAR
;
A
#
# COMPACT_ATOMS: atom_id res chain seq x y z
N MET A 1 0.31 -8.91 -4.25
CA MET A 1 0.19 -10.04 -3.30
C MET A 1 1.60 -10.45 -2.93
N THR A 2 1.88 -10.60 -1.64
CA THR A 2 3.24 -10.82 -1.14
C THR A 2 3.21 -11.93 -0.09
N PRO A 3 3.90 -13.07 -0.26
CA PRO A 3 4.03 -14.07 0.80
C PRO A 3 4.65 -13.47 2.06
N VAL A 4 4.08 -13.75 3.23
CA VAL A 4 4.58 -13.28 4.54
C VAL A 4 5.03 -14.46 5.41
N SER A 5 4.43 -15.64 5.20
CA SER A 5 4.87 -16.91 5.78
C SER A 5 4.62 -18.07 4.81
N GLU A 6 4.85 -19.30 5.24
CA GLU A 6 4.51 -20.52 4.49
C GLU A 6 3.00 -20.64 4.22
N THR A 7 2.16 -20.02 5.04
CA THR A 7 0.71 -20.17 5.01
C THR A 7 -0.05 -18.85 4.90
N SER A 8 0.65 -17.70 4.86
CA SER A 8 0.01 -16.39 4.80
C SER A 8 0.55 -15.51 3.69
N ILE A 9 -0.35 -14.70 3.15
CA ILE A 9 -0.07 -13.70 2.12
C ILE A 9 -0.61 -12.34 2.55
N ASN A 10 0.13 -11.29 2.24
CA ASN A 10 -0.38 -9.93 2.27
C ASN A 10 -1.05 -9.62 0.93
N VAL A 11 -2.29 -9.14 1.00
CA VAL A 11 -3.04 -8.61 -0.14
C VAL A 11 -3.17 -7.11 0.03
N SER A 12 -2.51 -6.37 -0.86
CA SER A 12 -2.56 -4.91 -0.91
C SER A 12 -3.17 -4.49 -2.25
N LEU A 13 -4.10 -3.54 -2.21
CA LEU A 13 -4.75 -2.96 -3.38
C LEU A 13 -4.33 -1.50 -3.49
N LEU A 14 -3.89 -1.08 -4.67
CA LEU A 14 -3.56 0.30 -4.97
C LEU A 14 -4.54 0.85 -5.99
N TRP A 15 -5.00 2.08 -5.79
CA TRP A 15 -5.92 2.74 -6.69
C TRP A 15 -5.56 4.22 -6.87
N ASP A 16 -5.98 4.79 -7.99
CA ASP A 16 -5.96 6.24 -8.21
C ASP A 16 -7.23 6.85 -7.61
N ALA A 17 -7.08 7.59 -6.51
CA ALA A 17 -8.18 8.25 -5.81
C ALA A 17 -8.92 9.30 -6.67
N LYS A 18 -8.38 9.72 -7.82
CA LYS A 18 -9.06 10.58 -8.79
C LYS A 18 -9.97 9.79 -9.74
N ARG A 19 -9.66 8.51 -9.99
CA ARG A 19 -10.37 7.65 -10.96
C ARG A 19 -11.33 6.66 -10.30
N TYR A 20 -11.01 6.23 -9.09
CA TYR A 20 -11.78 5.24 -8.36
C TYR A 20 -12.16 5.77 -6.97
N LYS A 21 -13.46 5.69 -6.66
CA LYS A 21 -14.06 6.17 -5.42
C LYS A 21 -14.71 4.98 -4.70
N PRO A 22 -13.94 4.23 -3.90
CA PRO A 22 -14.49 3.10 -3.17
C PRO A 22 -15.42 3.53 -2.04
N GLU A 23 -16.07 2.56 -1.43
CA GLU A 23 -16.76 2.78 -0.15
C GLU A 23 -15.79 3.30 0.92
N HIS A 24 -16.27 4.19 1.78
CA HIS A 24 -15.44 4.79 2.82
C HIS A 24 -15.41 3.91 4.09
N GLY A 25 -14.20 3.64 4.60
CA GLY A 25 -13.98 3.15 5.97
C GLY A 25 -13.81 1.63 6.14
N GLY A 26 -12.72 1.25 6.84
CA GLY A 26 -12.51 -0.06 7.46
C GLY A 26 -12.66 -1.28 6.55
N LYS A 27 -13.13 -2.40 7.10
CA LYS A 27 -13.28 -3.69 6.40
C LYS A 27 -14.15 -3.63 5.14
N LYS A 28 -15.15 -2.72 5.13
CA LYS A 28 -16.06 -2.53 3.98
C LYS A 28 -15.32 -2.01 2.74
N LEU A 29 -14.39 -1.08 2.94
CA LEU A 29 -13.52 -0.57 1.87
C LEU A 29 -12.80 -1.74 1.18
N PHE A 30 -12.06 -2.57 1.92
CA PHE A 30 -11.32 -3.68 1.33
C PHE A 30 -12.22 -4.68 0.58
N CYS A 31 -13.33 -5.10 1.20
CA CYS A 31 -14.29 -6.00 0.55
C CYS A 31 -14.89 -5.40 -0.74
N SER A 32 -15.23 -4.10 -0.73
CA SER A 32 -15.77 -3.42 -1.91
C SER A 32 -14.77 -3.41 -3.08
N MET A 33 -13.49 -3.19 -2.80
CA MET A 33 -12.44 -3.19 -3.81
C MET A 33 -12.14 -4.60 -4.35
N LEU A 34 -12.30 -5.63 -3.51
CA LEU A 34 -12.08 -7.02 -3.91
C LEU A 34 -13.12 -7.50 -4.94
N ASN A 35 -14.29 -6.87 -5.01
CA ASN A 35 -15.31 -7.19 -6.01
C ASN A 35 -14.84 -6.92 -7.45
N GLU A 36 -13.84 -6.07 -7.64
CA GLU A 36 -13.21 -5.84 -8.95
C GLU A 36 -12.34 -7.02 -9.42
N PHE A 37 -12.09 -8.01 -8.54
CA PHE A 37 -11.22 -9.16 -8.79
C PHE A 37 -11.90 -10.49 -8.40
N PRO A 38 -12.91 -10.96 -9.15
CA PRO A 38 -13.69 -12.15 -8.81
C PRO A 38 -12.84 -13.42 -8.63
N GLU A 39 -11.82 -13.61 -9.47
CA GLU A 39 -10.91 -14.76 -9.37
C GLU A 39 -10.10 -14.74 -8.06
N LEU A 40 -9.64 -13.56 -7.64
CA LEU A 40 -8.94 -13.41 -6.36
C LEU A 40 -9.89 -13.66 -5.18
N GLN A 41 -11.13 -13.18 -5.27
CA GLN A 41 -12.14 -13.44 -4.25
C GLN A 41 -12.43 -14.94 -4.09
N ASP A 42 -12.56 -15.68 -5.19
CA ASP A 42 -12.78 -17.13 -5.14
C ASP A 42 -11.61 -17.87 -4.49
N ARG A 43 -10.36 -17.44 -4.78
CA ARG A 43 -9.16 -18.00 -4.17
C ARG A 43 -9.05 -17.70 -2.67
N LEU A 44 -9.61 -16.58 -2.20
CA LEU A 44 -9.56 -16.14 -0.80
C LEU A 44 -10.78 -16.58 0.02
N LYS A 45 -11.83 -17.14 -0.58
CA LYS A 45 -13.13 -17.38 0.08
C LYS A 45 -13.07 -18.21 1.38
N ASN A 46 -12.10 -19.10 1.49
CA ASN A 46 -11.91 -19.99 2.65
C ASN A 46 -10.67 -19.60 3.49
N ALA A 47 -10.04 -18.47 3.20
CA ALA A 47 -8.87 -18.01 3.94
C ALA A 47 -9.30 -17.24 5.20
N ASP A 48 -8.58 -17.48 6.29
CA ASP A 48 -8.73 -16.69 7.51
C ASP A 48 -8.13 -15.29 7.31
N VAL A 49 -8.87 -14.26 7.73
CA VAL A 49 -8.36 -12.89 7.77
C VAL A 49 -7.57 -12.72 9.07
N LEU A 50 -6.25 -12.63 8.95
CA LEU A 50 -5.35 -12.61 10.10
C LEU A 50 -5.25 -11.23 10.78
N ASP A 51 -5.49 -10.14 10.04
CA ASP A 51 -5.32 -8.76 10.50
C ASP A 51 -6.45 -7.83 10.04
N GLU A 52 -6.61 -6.69 10.72
CA GLU A 52 -7.50 -5.62 10.27
C GLU A 52 -6.97 -4.92 9.01
N SER A 53 -7.85 -4.69 8.03
CA SER A 53 -7.49 -3.97 6.81
C SER A 53 -7.20 -2.50 7.10
N VAL A 54 -6.03 -2.02 6.66
CA VAL A 54 -5.62 -0.62 6.75
C VAL A 54 -5.55 0.03 5.37
N ALA A 55 -5.88 1.32 5.30
CA ALA A 55 -5.72 2.13 4.11
C ALA A 55 -4.89 3.37 4.44
N LYS A 56 -3.85 3.64 3.64
CA LYS A 56 -2.99 4.82 3.78
C LYS A 56 -2.84 5.51 2.43
N GLY A 57 -2.79 6.84 2.47
CA GLY A 57 -2.56 7.68 1.31
C GLY A 57 -2.81 9.16 1.63
N PRO A 58 -2.50 10.08 0.70
CA PRO A 58 -1.89 9.84 -0.61
C PRO A 58 -0.44 9.37 -0.50
N LEU A 59 -0.06 8.37 -1.30
CA LEU A 59 1.25 7.72 -1.21
C LEU A 59 2.34 8.54 -1.91
N TYR A 60 2.07 9.08 -3.10
CA TYR A 60 3.03 9.94 -3.78
C TYR A 60 3.25 11.26 -3.01
N GLN A 61 4.46 11.44 -2.46
CA GLN A 61 4.88 12.63 -1.72
C GLN A 61 6.21 13.14 -2.28
N LYS A 62 6.25 14.42 -2.64
CA LYS A 62 7.47 15.07 -3.15
C LYS A 62 7.99 16.05 -2.11
N THR A 63 9.25 15.90 -1.72
CA THR A 63 9.95 16.87 -0.87
C THR A 63 10.67 17.90 -1.75
N LEU A 64 10.59 19.18 -1.38
CA LEU A 64 11.18 20.29 -2.16
C LEU A 64 12.71 20.38 -2.04
N GLY A 65 13.28 19.86 -0.96
CA GLY A 65 14.71 19.79 -0.73
C GLY A 65 15.02 18.84 0.43
N VAL A 66 16.09 18.06 0.31
CA VAL A 66 16.41 17.01 1.28
C VAL A 66 17.48 17.44 2.30
N ALA A 67 18.11 18.61 2.11
CA ALA A 67 19.13 19.12 3.02
C ALA A 67 18.97 20.63 3.23
N ASN A 68 19.19 21.09 4.46
CA ASN A 68 19.28 22.51 4.80
C ASN A 68 20.22 22.71 6.00
N GLY A 69 21.38 23.33 5.75
CA GLY A 69 22.40 23.54 6.77
C GLY A 69 22.89 22.23 7.37
N LYS A 70 22.54 21.97 8.63
CA LYS A 70 22.93 20.77 9.39
C LYS A 70 21.83 19.70 9.45
N ILE A 71 20.77 19.85 8.65
CA ILE A 71 19.62 18.93 8.63
C ILE A 71 19.61 18.19 7.29
N LEU A 72 19.42 16.87 7.34
CA LEU A 72 19.24 15.98 6.20
C LEU A 72 17.98 15.14 6.40
N LEU A 73 17.16 15.05 5.36
CA LEU A 73 16.00 14.16 5.27
C LEU A 73 16.43 12.89 4.52
N ILE A 74 15.99 11.74 5.03
CA ILE A 74 16.31 10.42 4.47
C ILE A 74 15.05 9.56 4.41
N GLY A 75 15.07 8.50 3.61
CA GLY A 75 13.94 7.60 3.41
C GLY A 75 12.68 8.36 2.99
N ASP A 76 11.52 7.96 3.52
CA ASP A 76 10.22 8.54 3.17
C ASP A 76 10.12 10.06 3.44
N ALA A 77 10.94 10.61 4.37
CA ALA A 77 10.99 12.05 4.62
C ALA A 77 11.64 12.82 3.45
N ALA A 78 12.52 12.17 2.70
CA ALA A 78 13.12 12.73 1.49
C ALA A 78 12.20 12.65 0.26
N GLY A 79 11.11 11.91 0.35
CA GLY A 79 10.09 11.73 -0.70
C GLY A 79 9.64 10.26 -0.80
N PHE A 80 8.44 10.04 -1.35
CA PHE A 80 7.83 8.72 -1.55
C PHE A 80 7.21 8.64 -2.94
N PHE A 81 7.76 7.83 -3.83
CA PHE A 81 7.43 7.88 -5.27
C PHE A 81 6.53 6.75 -5.76
N ASP A 82 6.77 5.48 -5.39
CA ASP A 82 5.92 4.37 -5.84
C ASP A 82 6.00 3.13 -4.93
N PRO A 83 4.87 2.69 -4.33
CA PRO A 83 4.80 1.46 -3.54
C PRO A 83 4.63 0.17 -4.38
N ILE A 84 4.35 0.27 -5.70
CA ILE A 84 4.01 -0.91 -6.53
C ILE A 84 5.19 -1.86 -6.69
N THR A 85 6.40 -1.33 -6.88
CA THR A 85 7.58 -2.13 -7.19
C THR A 85 8.23 -2.75 -5.95
N GLY A 86 7.86 -2.29 -4.74
CA GLY A 86 8.57 -2.65 -3.50
C GLY A 86 9.98 -2.06 -3.39
N GLU A 87 10.37 -1.16 -4.31
CA GLU A 87 11.73 -0.57 -4.34
C GLU A 87 11.98 0.49 -3.26
N GLY A 88 10.93 0.95 -2.57
CA GLY A 88 11.03 2.01 -1.56
C GLY A 88 12.08 1.72 -0.48
N ILE A 89 12.21 0.47 -0.03
CA ILE A 89 13.24 0.07 0.95
C ILE A 89 14.65 0.17 0.34
N GLY A 90 14.82 -0.19 -0.93
CA GLY A 90 16.11 -0.13 -1.63
C GLY A 90 16.56 1.30 -1.92
N ILE A 91 15.62 2.21 -2.20
CA ILE A 91 15.90 3.64 -2.39
C ILE A 91 16.19 4.32 -1.06
N ALA A 92 15.46 3.99 0.00
CA ALA A 92 15.69 4.55 1.34
C ALA A 92 17.05 4.17 1.95
N ALA A 93 17.62 3.03 1.54
CA ALA A 93 18.90 2.53 2.01
C ALA A 93 20.13 3.03 1.20
N ARG A 94 19.91 3.83 0.15
CA ARG A 94 20.97 4.50 -0.61
C ARG A 94 21.22 5.91 -0.12
#